data_AF-R0EBW0-F1
#
_entry.id   AF-R0EBW0-F1
#
_cell.length_a   1.000
_cell.length_b   1.000
_cell.length_c   1.000
_cell.angle_alpha   90.00
_cell.angle_beta   90.00
_cell.angle_gamma   90.00
#
_symmetry.space_group_name_H-M   'P 1'
#
loop_
_entity.id
_entity.type
_entity.pdbx_description
1 polymer ?
#
loop_
_entity_poly.entity_id
_entity_poly.type
_entity_poly.pdbx_seq_one_letter_code
_entity_poly.pdbx_strand_id
1 'polypeptide(L)'
;MNGETRKITRLALTVGLAAGAAACANPFATAQVDPASPIAAQVAAAAKSREPRIKLVQIPAVPKDIPTDAQIRARVASQTAAGEALTKAVAPGTWELKDTQPYADKAYRDVKPPAFEAPTDADRAATEAFAKAARGRASAPPSQPQ
;
A
#
# COMPACT_ATOMS: atom_id res chain seq x y z
N MET A 1 64.31 -5.53 40.86
CA MET A 1 63.85 -4.33 40.10
C MET A 1 62.41 -4.51 39.58
N ASN A 2 61.46 -4.95 40.41
CA ASN A 2 60.17 -5.48 39.89
C ASN A 2 58.94 -4.75 40.47
N GLY A 3 59.16 -3.71 41.28
CA GLY A 3 58.11 -3.01 42.03
C GLY A 3 57.50 -1.82 41.28
N GLU A 4 58.33 -1.03 40.57
CA GLU A 4 57.87 0.18 39.88
C GLU A 4 57.15 -0.11 38.56
N THR A 5 57.65 -1.09 37.80
CA THR A 5 57.03 -1.52 36.52
C THR A 5 55.60 -2.01 36.73
N ARG A 6 55.33 -2.74 37.83
CA ARG A 6 53.97 -3.20 38.18
C ARG A 6 53.00 -2.07 38.56
N LYS A 7 53.50 -0.96 39.11
CA LYS A 7 52.65 0.20 39.45
C LYS A 7 52.25 0.97 38.20
N ILE A 8 53.18 1.17 37.26
CA ILE A 8 52.94 1.85 35.99
C ILE A 8 51.98 1.04 35.12
N THR A 9 52.14 -0.29 35.02
CA THR A 9 51.22 -1.14 34.26
C THR A 9 49.80 -1.13 34.85
N ARG A 10 49.64 -1.10 36.18
CA ARG A 10 48.33 -1.01 36.83
C ARG A 10 47.67 0.35 36.65
N LEU A 11 48.45 1.43 36.65
CA LEU A 11 47.94 2.78 36.40
C LEU A 11 47.50 2.95 34.93
N ALA A 12 48.28 2.42 33.98
CA ALA A 12 47.93 2.42 32.56
C ALA A 12 46.68 1.58 32.28
N LEU A 13 46.52 0.44 32.95
CA LEU A 13 45.32 -0.41 32.81
C LEU A 13 44.06 0.26 33.38
N THR A 14 44.18 0.97 34.50
CA THR A 14 43.04 1.65 35.15
C THR A 14 42.61 2.91 34.39
N VAL A 15 43.56 3.68 33.83
CA VAL A 15 43.24 4.82 32.96
C VAL A 15 42.69 4.36 31.61
N GLY A 16 43.21 3.26 31.05
CA GLY A 16 42.68 2.67 29.81
C GLY A 16 41.25 2.12 29.95
N LEU A 17 40.92 1.53 31.11
CA LEU A 17 39.57 1.03 31.39
C LEU A 17 38.56 2.19 31.64
N ALA A 18 39.00 3.27 32.28
CA ALA A 18 38.16 4.45 32.51
C ALA A 18 37.86 5.21 31.20
N ALA A 19 38.80 5.26 30.25
CA ALA A 19 38.56 5.80 28.92
C ALA A 19 37.59 4.94 28.08
N GLY A 20 37.63 3.61 28.25
CA GLY A 20 36.69 2.68 27.62
C GLY A 20 35.25 2.78 28.16
N ALA A 21 35.09 3.11 29.45
CA ALA A 21 33.77 3.28 30.07
C ALA A 21 33.05 4.59 29.68
N ALA A 22 33.78 5.61 29.20
CA ALA A 22 33.17 6.81 28.61
C ALA A 22 32.60 6.56 27.21
N ALA A 23 32.88 5.41 26.59
CA ALA A 23 32.30 4.98 25.32
C ALA A 23 30.95 4.25 25.49
N CYS A 24 30.36 4.25 26.69
CA CYS A 24 28.91 4.07 26.82
C CYS A 24 28.23 5.27 26.16
N ALA A 25 28.10 5.14 24.83
CA ALA A 25 27.37 6.02 23.95
C ALA A 25 26.05 6.38 24.60
N ASN A 26 25.84 7.68 24.78
CA ASN A 26 24.61 8.23 25.30
C ASN A 26 23.44 7.65 24.47
N PRO A 27 22.55 6.82 25.03
CA PRO A 27 21.44 6.22 24.26
C PRO A 27 20.43 7.28 23.79
N PHE A 28 20.61 8.52 24.25
CA PHE A 28 19.87 9.71 23.86
C PHE A 28 20.63 10.59 22.85
N ALA A 29 21.75 10.10 22.29
CA ALA A 29 22.40 10.78 21.18
C ALA A 29 21.45 10.80 19.98
N THR A 30 21.08 11.99 19.53
CA THR A 30 20.24 12.18 18.36
C THR A 30 20.93 11.58 17.13
N ALA A 31 20.27 10.66 16.44
CA ALA A 31 20.77 10.11 15.19
C ALA A 31 21.08 11.25 14.19
N GLN A 32 22.19 11.14 13.46
CA GLN A 32 22.53 12.11 12.43
C GLN A 32 21.49 12.06 11.31
N VAL A 33 21.03 13.23 10.86
CA VAL A 33 20.10 13.33 9.73
C VAL A 33 20.85 12.97 8.46
N ASP A 34 20.35 11.99 7.71
CA ASP A 34 20.91 11.61 6.41
C ASP A 34 20.76 12.77 5.39
N PRO A 35 21.86 13.34 4.87
CA PRO A 35 21.80 14.44 3.92
C PRO A 35 21.23 14.06 2.56
N ALA A 36 21.18 12.77 2.21
CA ALA A 36 20.56 12.30 0.96
C ALA A 36 19.03 12.26 1.02
N SER A 37 18.45 12.45 2.21
CA SER A 37 17.00 12.40 2.40
C SER A 37 16.31 13.65 1.84
N PRO A 38 15.22 13.52 1.06
CA PRO A 38 14.45 14.67 0.57
C PRO A 38 13.79 15.51 1.68
N ILE A 39 13.75 14.99 2.92
CA ILE A 39 13.23 15.68 4.10
C ILE A 39 14.33 16.12 5.08
N ALA A 40 15.61 16.02 4.72
CA ALA A 40 16.73 16.30 5.62
C ALA A 40 16.66 17.69 6.26
N ALA A 41 16.33 18.72 5.47
CA ALA A 41 16.16 20.08 5.97
C ALA A 41 15.01 20.21 6.98
N GLN A 42 13.91 19.50 6.75
CA GLN A 42 12.74 19.51 7.63
C GLN A 42 13.01 18.77 8.94
N VAL A 43 13.68 17.62 8.88
CA VAL A 43 14.09 16.85 10.07
C VAL A 43 15.10 17.64 10.89
N ALA A 44 16.07 18.30 10.24
CA ALA A 44 17.04 19.15 10.93
C ALA A 44 16.40 20.38 11.60
N ALA A 45 15.35 20.95 10.98
CA ALA A 45 14.56 22.03 11.58
C ALA A 45 13.72 21.54 12.77
N ALA A 46 13.02 20.41 12.59
CA ALA A 46 12.18 19.79 13.63
C ALA A 46 13.00 19.34 14.86
N ALA A 47 14.21 18.81 14.63
CA ALA A 47 15.12 18.41 15.70
C ALA A 47 15.63 19.61 16.53
N LYS A 48 15.70 20.80 15.93
CA LYS A 48 16.10 22.04 16.61
C LYS A 48 14.93 22.71 17.32
N SER A 49 13.70 22.55 16.83
CA SER A 49 12.50 23.10 17.47
C SER A 49 12.07 22.25 18.65
N ARG A 50 12.14 22.81 19.86
CA ARG A 50 11.44 22.24 21.03
C ARG A 50 9.97 22.64 20.96
N GLU A 51 9.18 21.86 20.24
CA GLU A 51 7.73 22.04 20.27
C GLU A 51 7.17 21.78 21.69
N PRO A 52 6.05 22.41 22.06
CA PRO A 52 5.39 22.14 23.32
C PRO A 52 5.06 20.65 23.43
N ARG A 53 5.72 19.95 24.36
CA ARG A 53 5.37 18.56 24.64
C ARG A 53 3.95 18.51 25.19
N ILE A 54 3.14 17.64 24.60
CA ILE A 54 1.79 17.37 25.09
C ILE A 54 1.91 16.88 26.54
N LYS A 55 1.19 17.55 27.44
CA LYS A 55 1.11 17.13 28.84
C LYS A 55 0.15 15.94 28.93
N LEU A 56 0.36 15.04 29.89
CA LEU A 56 -0.57 13.93 30.14
C LEU A 56 -2.03 14.39 30.35
N VAL A 57 -2.22 15.62 30.84
CA VAL A 57 -3.54 16.24 31.05
C VAL A 57 -4.28 16.56 29.74
N GLN A 58 -3.55 16.66 28.63
CA GLN A 58 -4.10 16.94 27.30
C GLN A 58 -4.49 15.67 26.55
N ILE A 59 -4.20 14.49 27.11
CA ILE A 59 -4.71 13.22 26.59
C ILE A 59 -6.22 13.20 26.85
N PRO A 60 -7.06 13.00 25.82
CA PRO A 60 -8.51 12.90 26.00
C PRO A 60 -8.87 11.81 27.00
N ALA A 61 -9.91 12.05 27.80
CA ALA A 61 -10.44 11.02 28.68
C ALA A 61 -10.94 9.82 27.87
N VAL A 62 -10.80 8.62 28.43
CA VAL A 62 -11.35 7.41 27.83
C VAL A 62 -12.86 7.60 27.62
N PRO A 63 -13.40 7.31 26.42
CA PRO A 63 -14.83 7.39 26.17
C PRO A 63 -15.59 6.54 27.18
N LYS A 64 -16.69 7.06 27.72
CA LYS A 64 -17.51 6.36 28.72
C LYS A 64 -18.60 5.50 28.09
N ASP A 65 -18.81 5.65 26.80
CA ASP A 65 -19.83 5.03 25.96
C ASP A 65 -19.32 3.76 25.27
N ILE A 66 -18.37 3.05 25.89
CA ILE A 66 -17.89 1.77 25.39
C ILE A 66 -18.99 0.71 25.59
N PRO A 67 -19.38 -0.03 24.54
CA PRO A 67 -20.35 -1.11 24.66
C PRO A 67 -19.87 -2.16 25.67
N THR A 68 -20.79 -2.62 26.51
CA THR A 68 -20.56 -3.77 27.39
C THR A 68 -20.41 -5.06 26.58
N ASP A 69 -19.74 -6.06 27.13
CA ASP A 69 -19.60 -7.38 26.48
C ASP A 69 -20.95 -8.00 26.11
N ALA A 70 -21.98 -7.78 26.93
CA ALA A 70 -23.33 -8.24 26.66
C ALA A 70 -23.93 -7.56 25.41
N GLN A 71 -23.73 -6.24 25.27
CA GLN A 71 -24.18 -5.50 24.10
C GLN A 71 -23.42 -5.92 22.83
N ILE A 72 -22.12 -6.19 22.93
CA ILE A 72 -21.33 -6.70 21.82
C ILE A 72 -21.85 -8.07 21.38
N ARG A 73 -22.04 -9.01 22.31
CA ARG A 73 -22.60 -10.34 22.00
C ARG A 73 -23.98 -10.25 21.35
N ALA A 74 -24.85 -9.38 21.87
CA ALA A 74 -26.18 -9.18 21.29
C ALA A 74 -26.12 -8.64 19.86
N ARG A 75 -25.22 -7.68 19.60
CA ARG A 75 -25.00 -7.13 18.24
C ARG A 75 -24.49 -8.19 17.28
N VAL A 76 -23.51 -9.00 17.71
CA VAL A 76 -22.97 -10.10 16.89
C VAL A 76 -24.06 -11.11 16.57
N ALA A 77 -24.82 -11.56 17.57
CA ALA A 77 -25.92 -12.51 17.35
C ALA A 77 -26.97 -11.96 16.37
N SER A 78 -27.33 -10.68 16.50
CA SER A 78 -28.26 -10.01 15.57
C SER A 78 -27.70 -9.93 14.15
N GLN A 79 -26.41 -9.63 13.99
CA GLN A 79 -25.78 -9.55 12.68
C GLN A 79 -25.66 -10.92 12.02
N THR A 80 -25.30 -11.97 12.78
CA THR A 80 -25.26 -13.34 12.28
C THR A 80 -26.65 -13.77 11.80
N ALA A 81 -27.70 -13.55 12.59
CA ALA A 81 -29.07 -13.88 12.20
C ALA A 81 -29.52 -13.13 10.94
N ALA A 82 -29.17 -11.85 10.82
CA ALA A 82 -29.46 -11.07 9.61
C ALA A 82 -28.69 -11.59 8.38
N GLY A 83 -27.43 -11.99 8.54
CA GLY A 83 -26.62 -12.59 7.48
C GLY A 83 -27.14 -13.95 7.02
N GLU A 84 -27.61 -14.78 7.95
CA GLU A 84 -28.27 -16.05 7.62
C GLU A 84 -29.60 -15.84 6.89
N ALA A 85 -30.40 -14.87 7.34
CA ALA A 85 -31.64 -14.51 6.68
C ALA A 85 -31.37 -14.00 5.25
N LEU A 86 -30.36 -13.16 5.07
CA LEU A 86 -29.95 -12.67 3.75
C LEU A 86 -29.49 -13.83 2.87
N THR A 87 -28.62 -14.71 3.37
CA THR A 87 -28.15 -15.89 2.63
C THR A 87 -29.30 -16.76 2.13
N LYS A 88 -30.32 -16.97 2.96
CA LYS A 88 -31.55 -17.69 2.58
C LYS A 88 -32.35 -16.91 1.53
N ALA A 89 -32.48 -15.59 1.71
CA ALA A 89 -33.22 -14.73 0.81
C ALA A 89 -32.56 -14.62 -0.58
N VAL A 90 -31.23 -14.74 -0.68
CA VAL A 90 -30.48 -14.70 -1.96
C VAL A 90 -30.07 -16.08 -2.46
N ALA A 91 -30.61 -17.16 -1.87
CA ALA A 91 -30.27 -18.50 -2.28
C ALA A 91 -30.57 -18.71 -3.77
N PRO A 92 -29.74 -19.46 -4.53
CA PRO A 92 -29.99 -19.72 -5.94
C PRO A 92 -31.43 -20.21 -6.18
N GLY A 93 -32.11 -19.63 -7.18
CA GLY A 93 -33.51 -19.98 -7.49
C GLY A 93 -34.58 -19.25 -6.67
N THR A 94 -34.22 -18.37 -5.73
CA THR A 94 -35.18 -17.49 -5.01
C THR A 94 -35.50 -16.21 -5.79
N TRP A 95 -34.72 -15.89 -6.82
CA TRP A 95 -34.95 -14.76 -7.71
C TRP A 95 -34.97 -15.27 -9.14
N GLU A 96 -35.99 -14.86 -9.89
CA GLU A 96 -36.12 -15.13 -11.32
C GLU A 96 -35.95 -13.80 -12.06
N LEU A 97 -35.06 -13.77 -13.05
CA LEU A 97 -34.99 -12.64 -13.98
C LEU A 97 -36.20 -12.72 -14.91
N LYS A 98 -37.26 -11.98 -14.56
CA LYS A 98 -38.41 -11.77 -15.43
C LYS A 98 -38.11 -10.63 -16.40
N ASP A 99 -38.72 -10.70 -17.58
CA ASP A 99 -38.71 -9.62 -18.57
C ASP A 99 -37.32 -9.26 -19.13
N THR A 100 -36.40 -10.22 -19.17
CA THR A 100 -35.07 -10.06 -19.79
C THR A 100 -35.15 -9.66 -21.25
N GLN A 101 -36.05 -10.28 -22.02
CA GLN A 101 -36.23 -9.96 -23.44
C GLN A 101 -36.84 -8.56 -23.64
N PRO A 102 -37.94 -8.17 -22.98
CA PRO A 102 -38.43 -6.79 -22.99
C PRO A 102 -37.39 -5.74 -22.59
N TYR A 103 -36.56 -6.01 -21.58
CA TYR A 103 -35.49 -5.13 -21.15
C TYR A 103 -34.40 -4.99 -22.22
N ALA A 104 -33.96 -6.11 -22.80
CA ALA A 104 -32.99 -6.11 -23.89
C ALA A 104 -33.53 -5.37 -25.13
N ASP A 105 -34.78 -5.63 -25.52
CA ASP A 105 -35.44 -4.95 -26.63
C ASP A 105 -35.59 -3.44 -26.38
N LYS A 106 -35.84 -3.03 -25.13
CA LYS A 106 -35.81 -1.61 -24.74
C LYS A 106 -34.39 -1.04 -24.87
N ALA A 107 -33.38 -1.72 -24.34
CA ALA A 107 -31.99 -1.28 -24.45
C ALA A 107 -31.54 -1.15 -25.93
N TYR A 108 -31.93 -2.09 -26.79
CA TYR A 108 -31.65 -2.03 -28.23
C TYR A 108 -32.39 -0.90 -28.96
N ARG A 109 -33.54 -0.45 -28.45
CA ARG A 109 -34.24 0.73 -28.99
C ARG A 109 -33.62 2.04 -28.51
N ASP A 110 -33.20 2.07 -27.24
CA ASP A 110 -32.61 3.26 -26.61
C ASP A 110 -31.20 3.54 -27.15
N VAL A 111 -30.43 2.49 -27.43
CA VAL A 111 -29.21 2.59 -28.20
C VAL A 111 -29.62 2.72 -29.66
N LYS A 112 -29.48 3.89 -30.27
CA LYS A 112 -29.46 4.03 -31.73
C LYS A 112 -28.04 3.70 -32.18
N PRO A 113 -27.69 2.43 -32.47
CA PRO A 113 -26.36 2.16 -32.99
C PRO A 113 -26.17 3.02 -34.24
N PRO A 114 -25.00 3.67 -34.41
CA PRO A 114 -24.69 4.31 -35.67
C PRO A 114 -24.92 3.27 -36.77
N ALA A 115 -25.52 3.69 -37.88
CA ALA A 115 -25.74 2.78 -39.01
C ALA A 115 -24.41 2.10 -39.30
N PHE A 116 -24.39 0.77 -39.26
CA PHE A 116 -23.26 0.01 -39.79
C PHE A 116 -23.26 0.31 -41.30
N GLU A 117 -22.51 1.34 -41.69
CA GLU A 117 -22.28 1.60 -43.10
C GLU A 117 -21.57 0.39 -43.69
N ALA A 118 -22.00 -0.02 -44.88
CA ALA A 118 -21.33 -1.09 -45.59
C ALA A 118 -19.85 -0.71 -45.75
N PRO A 119 -18.89 -1.60 -45.43
CA PRO A 119 -17.47 -1.30 -45.57
C PRO A 119 -17.18 -0.76 -46.98
N THR A 120 -16.58 0.42 -47.04
CA THR A 120 -16.22 1.05 -48.29
C THR A 120 -15.07 0.31 -48.95
N ASP A 121 -14.82 0.56 -50.23
CA ASP A 121 -13.63 0.01 -50.90
C ASP A 121 -12.33 0.48 -50.25
N ALA A 122 -12.34 1.66 -49.62
CA ALA A 122 -11.21 2.16 -48.82
C ALA A 122 -10.99 1.32 -47.55
N ASP A 123 -12.06 0.91 -46.86
CA ASP A 123 -11.99 0.05 -45.67
C ASP A 123 -11.47 -1.35 -46.03
N ARG A 124 -11.87 -1.86 -47.20
CA ARG A 124 -11.35 -3.13 -47.74
C ARG A 124 -9.86 -3.03 -48.05
N ALA A 125 -9.44 -1.96 -48.73
CA ALA A 125 -8.03 -1.72 -49.02
C ALA A 125 -7.19 -1.56 -47.73
N ALA A 126 -7.73 -0.87 -46.72
CA ALA A 126 -7.07 -0.72 -45.42
C ALA A 126 -6.89 -2.06 -44.69
N THR A 127 -7.92 -2.91 -44.74
CA THR A 127 -7.89 -4.27 -44.18
C THR A 127 -6.87 -5.15 -44.89
N GLU A 128 -6.80 -5.09 -46.21
CA GLU A 128 -5.81 -5.84 -47.01
C GLU A 128 -4.39 -5.34 -46.76
N ALA A 129 -4.19 -4.02 -46.64
CA ALA A 129 -2.90 -3.42 -46.30
C ALA A 129 -2.43 -3.85 -44.91
N PHE A 130 -3.33 -3.85 -43.92
CA PHE A 130 -3.04 -4.36 -42.58
C PHE A 130 -2.67 -5.84 -42.62
N ALA A 131 -3.44 -6.67 -43.34
CA ALA A 131 -3.16 -8.10 -43.48
C ALA A 131 -1.82 -8.36 -44.19
N LYS A 132 -1.45 -7.55 -45.19
CA LYS A 132 -0.15 -7.61 -45.86
C LYS A 132 1.00 -7.23 -44.92
N ALA A 133 0.83 -6.17 -44.12
CA ALA A 133 1.80 -5.76 -43.12
C ALA A 133 2.00 -6.83 -42.02
N ALA A 134 0.91 -7.44 -41.56
CA ALA A 134 0.96 -8.55 -40.60
C ALA A 134 1.71 -9.77 -41.16
N ARG A 135 1.44 -10.15 -42.41
CA ARG A 135 2.17 -11.23 -43.11
C ARG A 135 3.65 -10.89 -43.30
N GLY A 136 3.98 -9.63 -43.63
CA GLY A 136 5.36 -9.17 -43.76
C GLY A 136 6.16 -9.28 -42.45
N ARG A 137 5.53 -8.98 -41.31
CA ARG A 137 6.15 -9.15 -39.98
C ARG A 137 6.29 -10.62 -39.56
N ALA A 138 5.41 -11.48 -40.06
CA ALA A 138 5.45 -12.93 -39.81
C ALA A 138 6.38 -13.68 -40.78
N SER A 139 6.93 -13.02 -41.79
CA SER A 139 7.90 -13.62 -42.70
C SER A 139 9.27 -13.68 -42.01
N ALA A 140 9.90 -14.85 -42.05
CA ALA A 140 11.21 -15.06 -41.45
C ALA A 140 12.26 -14.10 -42.08
N PRO A 141 13.16 -13.49 -41.28
CA PRO A 141 14.19 -12.63 -41.82
C PRO A 141 15.07 -13.42 -42.82
N PRO A 142 15.54 -12.78 -43.90
CA PRO A 142 16.30 -13.46 -44.95
C PRO A 142 17.55 -14.14 -44.37
N SER A 143 17.71 -15.42 -44.68
CA SER A 143 18.74 -16.31 -44.11
C SER A 143 20.11 -16.19 -44.77
N GLN A 144 20.47 -15.04 -45.33
CA GLN A 144 21.81 -14.80 -45.87
C GLN A 144 22.47 -13.59 -45.21
N PRO A 145 23.64 -13.76 -44.58
CA PRO A 145 24.50 -12.63 -44.26
C PRO A 145 25.05 -12.04 -45.56
N GLN A 146 25.21 -10.71 -45.60
CA GLN A 146 26.02 -10.02 -46.61
C GLN A 146 27.48 -10.47 -46.52
#